data_AF-A0A1I7FAC8-F1
#
_entry.id   AF-A0A1I7FAC8-F1
#
_cell.length_a   1.000
_cell.length_b   1.000
_cell.length_c   1.000
_cell.angle_alpha   90.00
_cell.angle_beta   90.00
_cell.angle_gamma   90.00
#
_symmetry.space_group_name_H-M   'P 1'
#
loop_
_entity.id
_entity.type
_entity.pdbx_description
1 polymer ?
#
loop_
_entity_poly.entity_id
_entity_poly.type
_entity_poly.pdbx_seq_one_letter_code
_entity_poly.pdbx_strand_id
1 'polypeptide(L)'
;MDTVDIIDTHDPLIQGEYMLTTVDNPYDPFKDYESWLAFDEQNNYNTNGLLARMAVTSNELTDEENELAINHAVNDILNLFPGLYRIARK
;
A
#
# COMPACT_ATOMS: atom_id res chain seq x y z
N MET A 1 17.97 16.98 -22.29
CA MET A 1 18.09 15.53 -22.10
C MET A 1 16.88 15.18 -21.25
N ASP A 2 15.73 15.17 -21.92
CA ASP A 2 14.44 14.94 -21.29
C ASP A 2 14.24 13.44 -21.30
N THR A 3 14.46 12.84 -20.14
CA THR A 3 14.04 11.47 -19.85
C THR A 3 13.17 11.52 -18.61
N VAL A 4 12.03 12.21 -18.74
CA VAL A 4 10.91 12.12 -17.79
C VAL A 4 9.79 11.36 -18.50
N ASP A 5 10.13 10.19 -19.06
CA ASP A 5 9.22 9.24 -19.69
C ASP A 5 9.18 7.96 -18.85
N ILE A 6 8.87 8.05 -17.56
CA ILE A 6 8.43 6.89 -16.75
C ILE A 6 7.35 7.38 -15.77
N ILE A 7 6.29 7.97 -16.31
CA ILE A 7 4.99 7.89 -15.65
C ILE A 7 4.17 7.03 -16.59
N ASP A 8 4.08 5.74 -16.27
CA ASP A 8 3.06 4.92 -16.88
C ASP A 8 1.72 5.48 -16.42
N THR A 9 1.14 6.34 -17.24
CA THR A 9 -0.12 7.04 -17.00
C THR A 9 -1.33 6.08 -16.96
N HIS A 10 -1.09 4.77 -16.97
CA HIS A 10 -2.11 3.72 -16.87
C HIS A 10 -2.21 3.06 -15.49
N ASP A 11 -1.29 3.31 -14.55
CA ASP A 11 -1.47 2.76 -13.19
C ASP A 11 -2.46 3.64 -12.40
N PRO A 12 -3.66 3.13 -12.06
CA PRO A 12 -4.66 3.95 -11.37
C PRO A 12 -4.17 4.31 -9.97
N LEU A 13 -3.93 5.61 -9.75
CA LEU A 13 -3.65 6.13 -8.42
C LEU A 13 -4.85 5.93 -7.49
N ILE A 14 -4.56 5.51 -6.27
CA ILE A 14 -5.56 5.26 -5.24
C ILE A 14 -5.90 6.62 -4.59
N GLN A 15 -7.02 7.19 -4.99
CA GLN A 15 -7.44 8.53 -4.53
C GLN A 15 -7.98 8.53 -3.10
N GLY A 16 -7.57 9.49 -2.26
CA GLY A 16 -8.06 9.69 -0.89
C GLY A 16 -7.45 8.73 0.14
N GLU A 17 -7.67 8.98 1.44
CA GLU A 17 -7.06 8.19 2.53
C GLU A 17 -7.41 6.69 2.43
N TYR A 18 -6.38 5.85 2.50
CA TYR A 18 -6.52 4.39 2.39
C TYR A 18 -5.47 3.63 3.20
N MET A 19 -5.75 2.36 3.46
CA MET A 19 -4.79 1.40 4.02
C MET A 19 -4.87 0.08 3.27
N LEU A 20 -3.71 -0.57 3.09
CA LEU A 20 -3.64 -1.94 2.59
C LEU A 20 -4.02 -2.91 3.71
N THR A 21 -4.87 -3.88 3.40
CA THR A 21 -5.26 -4.94 4.34
C THR A 21 -5.45 -6.26 3.59
N THR A 22 -5.55 -7.38 4.30
CA THR A 22 -5.91 -8.67 3.69
C THR A 22 -7.43 -8.81 3.56
N VAL A 23 -7.87 -9.69 2.66
CA VAL A 23 -9.30 -9.95 2.43
C VAL A 23 -10.00 -10.58 3.65
N ASP A 24 -9.24 -11.29 4.48
CA ASP A 24 -9.73 -12.05 5.64
C ASP A 24 -9.60 -11.29 6.97
N ASN A 25 -8.90 -10.15 7.01
CA ASN A 25 -8.79 -9.35 8.21
C ASN A 25 -10.15 -8.69 8.51
N PRO A 26 -10.79 -9.02 9.66
CA PRO A 26 -12.14 -8.56 9.97
C PRO A 26 -12.17 -7.14 10.57
N TYR A 27 -11.02 -6.57 10.90
CA TYR A 27 -10.90 -5.29 11.59
C TYR A 27 -10.74 -4.13 10.60
N ASP A 28 -11.35 -2.99 10.94
CA ASP A 28 -11.14 -1.75 10.21
C ASP A 28 -9.79 -1.13 10.64
N PRO A 29 -8.80 -1.01 9.76
CA PRO A 29 -7.47 -0.52 10.15
C PRO A 29 -7.47 0.94 10.61
N PHE A 30 -8.51 1.73 10.27
CA PHE A 30 -8.64 3.11 10.73
C PHE A 30 -9.29 3.24 12.12
N LYS A 31 -10.12 2.26 12.52
CA LYS A 31 -10.86 2.30 13.79
C LYS A 31 -10.29 1.36 14.85
N ASP A 32 -9.82 0.20 14.41
CA ASP A 32 -9.42 -0.93 15.25
C ASP A 32 -7.97 -1.34 14.95
N TYR A 33 -7.07 -0.37 14.75
CA TYR A 33 -5.69 -0.58 14.27
C TYR A 33 -4.93 -1.68 15.02
N GLU A 34 -5.00 -1.70 16.35
CA GLU A 34 -4.33 -2.73 17.17
C GLU A 34 -4.84 -4.14 16.89
N SER A 35 -6.15 -4.29 16.68
CA SER A 35 -6.76 -5.60 16.37
C SER A 35 -6.44 -6.01 14.93
N TRP A 36 -6.45 -5.05 14.01
CA TRP A 36 -6.01 -5.24 12.62
C TRP A 36 -4.57 -5.73 12.56
N LEU A 37 -3.64 -5.07 13.26
CA LEU A 37 -2.23 -5.40 13.29
C LEU A 37 -1.99 -6.76 13.95
N ALA A 38 -2.64 -7.04 15.09
CA ALA A 38 -2.52 -8.32 15.77
C ALA A 38 -2.97 -9.49 14.89
N PHE A 39 -4.09 -9.34 14.16
CA PHE A 39 -4.54 -10.36 13.21
C PHE A 39 -3.51 -10.56 12.08
N ASP A 40 -3.02 -9.45 11.52
CA ASP A 40 -2.06 -9.45 10.42
C ASP A 40 -0.76 -10.19 10.78
N GLU A 41 -0.21 -9.91 11.95
CA GLU A 41 1.01 -10.54 12.45
C GLU A 41 0.80 -12.01 12.85
N GLN A 42 -0.30 -12.34 13.52
CA GLN A 42 -0.62 -13.73 13.92
C GLN A 42 -0.80 -14.65 12.72
N ASN A 43 -1.29 -14.12 11.60
CA ASN A 43 -1.45 -14.86 10.34
C ASN A 43 -0.20 -14.77 9.44
N ASN A 44 0.90 -14.16 9.91
CA ASN A 44 2.17 -13.99 9.20
C ASN A 44 2.08 -13.17 7.89
N TYR A 45 1.08 -12.31 7.75
CA TYR A 45 0.97 -11.44 6.57
C TYR A 45 2.02 -10.32 6.61
N ASN A 46 2.21 -9.69 7.77
CA ASN A 46 3.13 -8.58 7.97
C ASN A 46 2.98 -7.52 6.85
N THR A 47 1.74 -7.08 6.63
CA THR A 47 1.33 -6.21 5.52
C THR A 47 2.10 -4.90 5.51
N ASN A 48 2.31 -4.27 6.68
CA ASN A 48 3.14 -3.07 6.80
C ASN A 48 4.58 -3.31 6.38
N GLY A 49 5.17 -4.44 6.80
CA GLY A 49 6.52 -4.81 6.41
C GLY A 49 6.63 -5.14 4.91
N LEU A 50 5.61 -5.77 4.32
CA LEU A 50 5.56 -6.00 2.88
C LEU A 50 5.52 -4.68 2.11
N LEU A 51 4.61 -3.78 2.48
CA LEU A 51 4.50 -2.47 1.86
C LEU A 51 5.80 -1.67 1.98
N ALA A 52 6.43 -1.66 3.15
CA ALA A 52 7.70 -0.96 3.37
C ALA A 52 8.87 -1.52 2.53
N ARG A 53 8.85 -2.80 2.15
CA ARG A 53 9.86 -3.38 1.26
C ARG A 53 9.63 -3.05 -0.21
N MET A 54 8.39 -2.80 -0.60
CA MET A 54 8.00 -2.54 -1.98
C MET A 54 7.98 -1.05 -2.31
N ALA A 55 7.62 -0.19 -1.36
CA ALA A 55 7.61 1.24 -1.54
C ALA A 55 9.04 1.80 -1.62
N VAL A 56 9.35 2.52 -2.70
CA VAL A 56 10.64 3.16 -2.93
C VAL A 56 10.61 4.58 -2.36
N THR A 57 10.53 4.70 -1.03
CA THR A 57 10.48 5.98 -0.31
C THR A 57 11.88 6.45 0.11
N SER A 58 12.03 7.76 0.35
CA SER A 58 13.27 8.35 0.83
C SER A 58 13.01 9.70 1.51
N ASN A 59 13.90 10.06 2.45
CA ASN A 59 13.92 11.39 3.06
C ASN A 59 14.36 12.50 2.07
N GLU A 60 14.88 12.11 0.90
CA GLU A 60 15.25 13.03 -0.18
C GLU A 60 14.10 13.34 -1.15
N LEU A 61 12.99 12.59 -1.07
CA LEU A 61 11.78 12.78 -1.87
C LEU A 61 10.80 13.72 -1.17
N THR A 62 9.93 14.39 -1.94
CA THR A 62 8.81 15.16 -1.35
C THR A 62 7.75 14.23 -0.75
N ASP A 63 6.84 14.79 0.02
CA ASP A 63 5.72 14.03 0.58
C ASP A 63 4.84 13.43 -0.53
N GLU A 64 4.59 14.16 -1.61
CA GLU A 64 3.82 13.70 -2.76
C GLU A 64 4.54 12.59 -3.54
N GLU A 65 5.86 12.69 -3.70
CA GLU A 65 6.67 11.64 -4.34
C GLU A 65 6.70 10.36 -3.51
N ASN A 66 6.81 10.48 -2.18
CA ASN A 66 6.70 9.35 -1.27
C ASN A 66 5.30 8.73 -1.30
N GLU A 67 4.25 9.54 -1.33
CA GLU A 67 2.86 9.04 -1.45
C GLU A 67 2.65 8.31 -2.79
N LEU A 68 3.21 8.83 -3.89
CA LEU A 68 3.17 8.17 -5.19
C LEU A 68 3.90 6.82 -5.17
N ALA A 69 5.07 6.75 -4.53
CA ALA A 69 5.82 5.50 -4.38
C ALA A 69 5.03 4.45 -3.57
N ILE A 70 4.29 4.88 -2.53
CA ILE A 70 3.41 4.01 -1.76
C ILE A 70 2.23 3.53 -2.61
N ASN A 71 1.61 4.41 -3.41
CA ASN A 71 0.51 4.06 -4.32
C ASN A 71 0.91 2.96 -5.31
N HIS A 72 2.06 3.13 -5.99
CA HIS A 72 2.58 2.12 -6.92
C HIS A 72 2.84 0.79 -6.19
N ALA A 73 3.46 0.82 -5.01
CA ALA A 73 3.71 -0.39 -4.24
C ALA A 73 2.42 -1.12 -3.84
N VAL A 74 1.36 -0.38 -3.53
CA VAL A 74 0.04 -0.97 -3.21
C VAL A 74 -0.58 -1.60 -4.44
N ASN A 75 -0.56 -0.93 -5.60
CA ASN A 75 -1.03 -1.49 -6.85
C ASN A 75 -0.24 -2.76 -7.24
N ASP A 76 1.08 -2.74 -7.08
CA ASP A 76 1.94 -3.91 -7.30
C ASP A 76 1.56 -5.07 -6.38
N ILE A 77 1.31 -4.82 -5.09
CA ILE A 77 0.87 -5.86 -4.15
C ILE A 77 -0.48 -6.46 -4.57
N LEU A 78 -1.45 -5.63 -4.97
CA LEU A 78 -2.76 -6.11 -5.43
C LEU A 78 -2.64 -6.96 -6.70
N ASN A 79 -1.74 -6.58 -7.61
CA ASN A 79 -1.49 -7.30 -8.86
C ASN A 79 -0.71 -8.60 -8.67
N LEU A 80 0.29 -8.61 -7.79
CA LEU A 80 1.12 -9.79 -7.51
C LEU A 80 0.38 -10.85 -6.66
N PHE A 81 -0.54 -10.42 -5.81
CA PHE A 81 -1.27 -11.28 -4.88
C PHE A 81 -2.79 -11.15 -5.05
N PRO A 82 -3.33 -11.53 -6.22
CA PRO A 82 -4.73 -11.33 -6.55
C PRO A 82 -5.64 -12.10 -5.58
N GLY A 83 -6.59 -11.40 -4.99
CA GLY A 83 -7.58 -11.96 -4.06
C GLY A 83 -7.05 -12.19 -2.63
N LEU A 84 -5.80 -11.83 -2.32
CA LEU A 84 -5.27 -11.89 -0.96
C LEU A 84 -5.37 -10.54 -0.25
N TYR A 85 -5.09 -9.45 -0.97
CA TYR A 85 -5.11 -8.09 -0.45
C TYR A 85 -6.28 -7.27 -1.00
N ARG A 86 -6.67 -6.25 -0.24
CA ARG A 86 -7.68 -5.24 -0.60
C ARG A 86 -7.34 -3.89 0.02
N ILE A 87 -7.97 -2.85 -0.51
CA ILE A 87 -7.86 -1.49 0.03
C ILE A 87 -9.00 -1.25 1.03
N ALA A 88 -8.66 -0.82 2.24
CA ALA A 88 -9.60 -0.20 3.17
C ALA A 88 -9.61 1.31 2.93
N ARG A 89 -10.81 1.91 2.90
CA ARG A 89 -11.02 3.35 2.72
C ARG A 89 -11.54 3.95 4.02
N LYS A 90 -11.12 5.18 4.33
CA LYS A 90 -11.57 5.92 5.51
C LYS A 90 -13.01 6.43 5.37
#